data_AF-A0A557ZPH9-F1
#
_entry.id   AF-A0A557ZPH9-F1
#
_cell.length_a   1.000
_cell.length_b   1.000
_cell.length_c   1.000
_cell.angle_alpha   90.00
_cell.angle_beta   90.00
_cell.angle_gamma   90.00
#
_symmetry.space_group_name_H-M   'P 1'
#
loop_
_entity.id
_entity.type
_entity.pdbx_description
1 polymer ?
#
loop_
_entity_poly.entity_id
_entity_poly.type
_entity_poly.pdbx_seq_one_letter_code
_entity_poly.pdbx_strand_id
1 'polypeptide(L)'
;MVDDLSGLGPQGFERLTQALAVRVLGPGVDVFGEGPDGGREVSFHGRLPYPSPAEPWDGYGVLQAKYKARITGTRSDTAWVKQQITAELKAWTDPAKKRVLDGRLPEYLIFVTNVPLSAVPGKGGKDQIDALIRSYAKTLGLKGWAVWDGTAVSTLLDSFPEVRRAFSALITPNEVLAAMHDHLTAPPTPPRVDVVITSPQYRPGQPGHESVFQSAYDAAGAAGLLGEAMGEVQEAGPGWVQHFTGVPGGEPAALAELPGKPASAMARVVWNDLQAIGDGLPNSGTIGVGFPAANRAAPVPYIRSDQQVIELEGGLWGRRGRGRLLRRPGQPAVWQTEIIFDSEAVRDKDSWTSLADKRDLRLRVAGRIPLVAEDWGITDPGRARMLTALEQTGLGEVCQRLATRYGLDTTRAGWQEIDEPDGHNNSRFSAHHQTVVGIDGRPAVSTCLYMVLPAGHSTDLRTVADLRIDFTAIDPSTASAGPAQIPPALRVTMTELVEFFAHAWHVATVILPLAATDDLLHTPPAGAPRLELYIQSERPENGGAERTVRALDMVDLSTLGAPRSNQSRDLSVAVTTPLGLPRTEIDILVHDGLKRMAADFGLVVRPRSTT
;
A
#
# COMPACT_ATOMS: atom_id res chain seq x y z
N MET A 1 20.95 22.13 -22.64
CA MET A 1 21.44 22.98 -21.52
C MET A 1 21.54 22.04 -20.32
N VAL A 2 22.52 22.16 -19.42
CA VAL A 2 22.54 21.27 -18.23
C VAL A 2 21.50 21.79 -17.25
N ASP A 3 20.57 20.93 -16.82
CA ASP A 3 19.53 21.30 -15.88
C ASP A 3 20.10 21.58 -14.49
N ASP A 4 19.52 22.56 -13.79
CA ASP A 4 19.80 22.75 -12.37
C ASP A 4 19.02 21.73 -11.54
N LEU A 5 19.65 20.58 -11.32
CA LEU A 5 19.09 19.49 -10.54
C LEU A 5 19.22 19.72 -9.02
N SER A 6 19.82 20.82 -8.56
CA SER A 6 20.03 21.09 -7.13
C SER A 6 18.75 21.51 -6.39
N GLY A 7 17.73 21.98 -7.12
CA GLY A 7 16.42 22.33 -6.56
C GLY A 7 15.56 21.13 -6.14
N LEU A 8 15.92 19.91 -6.55
CA LEU A 8 15.14 18.69 -6.28
C LEU A 8 15.33 18.17 -4.85
N GLY A 9 16.47 18.47 -4.23
CA GLY A 9 16.89 17.81 -2.99
C GLY A 9 17.20 16.31 -3.18
N PRO A 10 17.71 15.63 -2.14
CA PRO A 10 18.12 14.23 -2.22
C PRO A 10 16.98 13.28 -2.63
N GLN A 11 15.82 13.40 -1.98
CA GLN A 11 14.66 12.53 -2.22
C GLN A 11 14.00 12.82 -3.59
N GLY A 12 13.93 14.08 -4.02
CA GLY A 12 13.42 14.43 -5.34
C GLY A 12 14.33 13.90 -6.45
N PHE A 13 15.65 13.93 -6.25
CA PHE A 13 16.61 13.36 -7.19
C PHE A 13 16.54 11.84 -7.28
N GLU A 14 16.27 11.16 -6.17
CA GLU A 14 16.03 9.71 -6.15
C GLU A 14 14.78 9.34 -6.96
N ARG A 15 13.65 10.02 -6.70
CA ARG A 15 12.40 9.82 -7.46
C ARG A 15 12.57 10.10 -8.95
N LEU A 16 13.30 11.16 -9.31
CA LEU A 16 13.65 11.48 -10.69
C LEU A 16 14.41 10.31 -11.33
N THR A 17 15.40 9.79 -10.62
CA THR A 17 16.23 8.68 -11.08
C THR A 17 15.42 7.40 -11.28
N GLN A 18 14.48 7.11 -10.38
CA GLN A 18 13.55 5.98 -10.51
C GLN A 18 12.65 6.13 -11.73
N ALA A 19 12.07 7.32 -11.95
CA ALA A 19 11.23 7.60 -13.12
C ALA A 19 12.01 7.43 -14.44
N LEU A 20 13.25 7.93 -14.48
CA LEU A 20 14.15 7.73 -15.63
C LEU A 20 14.51 6.25 -15.82
N ALA A 21 14.76 5.51 -14.73
CA ALA A 21 15.06 4.08 -14.82
C ALA A 21 13.90 3.28 -15.43
N VAL A 22 12.66 3.55 -15.03
CA VAL A 22 11.46 2.92 -15.62
C VAL A 22 11.36 3.18 -17.12
N ARG A 23 11.66 4.41 -17.56
CA ARG A 23 11.59 4.78 -18.99
C ARG A 23 12.74 4.22 -19.82
N VAL A 24 13.95 4.23 -19.28
CA VAL A 24 15.16 3.81 -20.01
C VAL A 24 15.32 2.28 -20.01
N LEU A 25 15.00 1.62 -18.90
CA LEU A 25 15.22 0.18 -18.73
C LEU A 25 13.95 -0.64 -19.02
N GLY A 26 12.77 -0.02 -18.94
CA GLY A 26 11.48 -0.67 -19.22
C GLY A 26 10.84 -1.35 -17.98
N PRO A 27 9.77 -2.13 -18.16
CA PRO A 27 8.93 -2.63 -17.06
C PRO A 27 9.57 -3.73 -16.19
N GLY A 28 10.79 -4.19 -16.51
CA GLY A 28 11.53 -5.22 -15.77
C GLY A 28 12.33 -4.69 -14.57
N VAL A 29 12.04 -3.47 -14.10
CA VAL A 29 12.70 -2.84 -12.96
C VAL A 29 11.82 -2.88 -11.70
N ASP A 30 12.43 -3.28 -10.58
CA ASP A 30 11.87 -3.17 -9.25
C ASP A 30 12.37 -1.88 -8.60
N VAL A 31 11.46 -0.93 -8.37
CA VAL A 31 11.76 0.36 -7.73
C VAL A 31 11.60 0.20 -6.21
N PHE A 32 12.65 0.50 -5.44
CA PHE A 32 12.62 0.40 -3.99
C PHE A 32 12.37 1.78 -3.36
N GLY A 33 11.54 1.83 -2.33
CA GLY A 33 11.36 3.02 -1.49
C GLY A 33 12.26 3.00 -0.24
N GLU A 34 12.22 4.08 0.55
CA GLU A 34 13.03 4.21 1.78
C GLU A 34 12.81 3.02 2.74
N GLY A 35 13.87 2.24 2.96
CA GLY A 35 13.88 1.07 3.84
C GLY A 35 15.31 0.59 4.15
N PRO A 36 15.49 -0.30 5.14
CA PRO A 36 16.80 -0.84 5.56
C PRO A 36 17.45 -1.81 4.54
N ASP A 37 17.04 -1.71 3.27
CA ASP A 37 17.45 -2.58 2.17
C ASP A 37 18.75 -2.12 1.53
N GLY A 38 19.82 -2.11 2.34
CA GLY A 38 21.18 -2.20 1.84
C GLY A 38 21.57 -1.20 0.74
N GLY A 39 20.96 -0.01 0.70
CA GLY A 39 21.24 1.08 -0.24
C GLY A 39 20.97 0.71 -1.71
N ARG A 40 19.79 0.22 -2.10
CA ARG A 40 19.42 0.04 -3.51
C ARG A 40 18.22 0.90 -3.85
N GLU A 41 18.33 1.76 -4.85
CA GLU A 41 17.25 2.65 -5.29
C GLU A 41 16.37 1.97 -6.35
N VAL A 42 16.97 1.19 -7.27
CA VAL A 42 16.28 0.35 -8.26
C VAL A 42 17.08 -0.93 -8.48
N SER A 43 16.42 -2.08 -8.65
CA SER A 43 17.05 -3.31 -9.14
C SER A 43 16.32 -3.86 -10.36
N PHE A 44 16.99 -4.70 -11.13
CA PHE A 44 16.38 -5.40 -12.26
C PHE A 44 16.93 -6.81 -12.38
N HIS A 45 16.14 -7.70 -12.97
CA HIS A 45 16.56 -9.06 -13.23
C HIS A 45 16.05 -9.56 -14.58
N GLY A 46 16.95 -10.17 -15.35
CA GLY A 46 16.67 -10.69 -16.69
C GLY A 46 17.10 -9.72 -17.78
N ARG A 47 16.56 -9.90 -18.98
CA ARG A 47 16.99 -9.21 -20.19
C ARG A 47 16.39 -7.80 -20.29
N LEU A 48 17.24 -6.78 -20.33
CA LEU A 48 16.89 -5.38 -20.56
C LEU A 48 17.40 -4.89 -21.92
N PRO A 49 16.67 -4.01 -22.64
CA PRO A 49 17.10 -3.41 -23.90
C PRO A 49 18.16 -2.30 -23.71
N TYR A 50 19.04 -2.45 -22.72
CA TYR A 50 20.05 -1.47 -22.32
C TYR A 50 21.47 -2.03 -22.48
N PRO A 51 22.46 -1.22 -22.93
CA PRO A 51 22.35 0.18 -23.37
C PRO A 51 21.68 0.33 -24.74
N SER A 52 21.51 -0.75 -25.49
CA SER A 52 20.74 -0.77 -26.74
C SER A 52 20.06 -2.12 -26.95
N PRO A 53 19.00 -2.20 -27.78
CA PRO A 53 18.37 -3.48 -28.13
C PRO A 53 19.32 -4.51 -28.78
N ALA A 54 20.39 -4.03 -29.43
CA ALA A 54 21.41 -4.87 -30.06
C ALA A 54 22.42 -5.46 -29.05
N GLU A 55 22.60 -4.80 -27.92
CA GLU A 55 23.53 -5.20 -26.85
C GLU A 55 22.80 -5.22 -25.50
N PRO A 56 21.79 -6.09 -25.33
CA PRO A 56 20.98 -6.10 -24.12
C PRO A 56 21.78 -6.64 -22.93
N TRP A 57 21.61 -6.02 -21.77
CA TRP A 57 22.02 -6.60 -20.50
C TRP A 57 21.08 -7.75 -20.13
N ASP A 58 21.64 -8.84 -19.60
CA ASP A 58 20.87 -10.01 -19.18
C ASP A 58 21.46 -10.60 -17.90
N GLY A 59 20.78 -10.33 -16.78
CA GLY A 59 21.22 -10.71 -15.44
C GLY A 59 20.65 -9.81 -14.36
N TYR A 60 21.17 -9.94 -13.14
CA TYR A 60 20.78 -9.08 -12.03
C TYR A 60 21.58 -7.79 -12.02
N GLY A 61 20.91 -6.64 -11.91
CA GLY A 61 21.58 -5.36 -11.79
C GLY A 61 20.94 -4.41 -10.79
N VAL A 62 21.73 -3.43 -10.38
CA VAL A 62 21.35 -2.43 -9.39
C VAL A 62 21.68 -1.05 -9.93
N LEU A 63 20.75 -0.13 -9.78
CA LEU A 63 20.97 1.29 -10.00
C LEU A 63 21.03 1.99 -8.65
N GLN A 64 21.99 2.92 -8.51
CA GLN A 64 22.14 3.75 -7.33
C GLN A 64 22.22 5.24 -7.63
N ALA A 65 21.47 6.03 -6.88
CA ALA A 65 21.45 7.49 -6.99
C ALA A 65 22.36 8.13 -5.92
N LYS A 66 23.20 9.09 -6.31
CA LYS A 66 24.07 9.87 -5.42
C LYS A 66 23.88 11.36 -5.68
N TYR A 67 23.23 12.03 -4.74
CA TYR A 67 22.92 13.44 -4.79
C TYR A 67 23.91 14.31 -4.00
N LYS A 68 24.42 15.37 -4.62
CA LYS A 68 25.23 16.41 -3.96
C LYS A 68 24.44 17.71 -3.85
N ALA A 69 24.17 18.15 -2.63
CA ALA A 69 23.36 19.35 -2.38
C ALA A 69 24.00 20.67 -2.85
N ARG A 70 25.34 20.74 -2.87
CA ARG A 70 26.08 21.92 -3.34
C ARG A 70 27.11 21.50 -4.38
N ILE A 71 26.86 21.87 -5.63
CA ILE A 71 27.78 21.67 -6.76
C ILE A 71 28.59 22.95 -6.92
N THR A 72 29.91 22.80 -7.00
CA THR A 72 30.85 23.93 -7.06
C THR A 72 31.43 24.13 -8.46
N GLY A 73 31.21 23.19 -9.38
CA GLY A 73 31.81 23.15 -10.71
C GLY A 73 33.31 22.81 -10.69
N THR A 74 33.84 22.36 -9.55
CA THR A 74 35.29 22.17 -9.35
C THR A 74 35.69 20.70 -9.33
N ARG A 75 37.01 20.43 -9.35
CA ARG A 75 37.55 19.07 -9.14
C ARG A 75 37.06 18.39 -7.85
N SER A 76 36.64 19.18 -6.85
CA SER A 76 36.08 18.65 -5.60
C SER A 76 34.75 17.91 -5.81
N ASP A 77 33.98 18.24 -6.85
CA ASP A 77 32.72 17.56 -7.15
C ASP A 77 32.98 16.16 -7.70
N THR A 78 33.93 16.02 -8.63
CA THR A 78 34.39 14.72 -9.13
C THR A 78 35.02 13.86 -8.02
N ALA A 79 35.79 14.47 -7.11
CA ALA A 79 36.35 13.76 -5.96
C ALA A 79 35.26 13.24 -5.02
N TRP A 80 34.21 14.03 -4.80
CA TRP A 80 33.05 13.60 -4.01
C TRP A 80 32.32 12.42 -4.66
N VAL A 81 32.05 12.46 -5.98
CA VAL A 81 31.40 11.34 -6.70
C VAL A 81 32.24 10.06 -6.58
N LYS A 82 33.57 10.17 -6.75
CA LYS A 82 34.49 9.04 -6.54
C LYS A 82 34.39 8.44 -5.15
N GLN A 83 34.32 9.28 -4.13
CA GLN A 83 34.23 8.83 -2.75
C GLN A 83 32.93 8.06 -2.51
N GLN A 84 31.80 8.56 -3.02
CA GLN A 84 30.49 7.89 -2.90
C GLN A 84 30.49 6.53 -3.62
N ILE A 85 30.95 6.49 -4.87
CA ILE A 85 31.03 5.24 -5.65
C ILE A 85 31.98 4.23 -4.98
N THR A 86 33.12 4.70 -4.46
CA THR A 86 34.07 3.83 -3.74
C THR A 86 33.43 3.24 -2.48
N ALA A 87 32.65 4.02 -1.73
CA ALA A 87 31.98 3.54 -0.53
C ALA A 87 30.98 2.42 -0.86
N GLU A 88 30.20 2.56 -1.94
CA GLU A 88 29.26 1.53 -2.39
C GLU A 88 29.96 0.28 -2.88
N LEU A 89 30.98 0.43 -3.74
CA LEU A 89 31.76 -0.72 -4.24
C LEU A 89 32.40 -1.50 -3.09
N LYS A 90 32.95 -0.80 -2.08
CA LYS A 90 33.47 -1.44 -0.87
C LYS A 90 32.41 -2.20 -0.09
N ALA A 91 31.21 -1.63 0.06
CA ALA A 91 30.09 -2.31 0.72
C ALA A 91 29.64 -3.57 -0.04
N TRP A 92 29.77 -3.60 -1.37
CA TRP A 92 29.51 -4.79 -2.19
C TRP A 92 30.62 -5.84 -2.12
N THR A 93 31.84 -5.47 -1.72
CA THR A 93 32.96 -6.41 -1.53
C THR A 93 33.12 -6.91 -0.09
N ASP A 94 32.37 -6.36 0.86
CA ASP A 94 32.51 -6.69 2.29
C ASP A 94 31.63 -7.91 2.67
N PRO A 95 32.24 -9.07 2.99
CA PRO A 95 31.51 -10.30 3.28
C PRO A 95 30.66 -10.22 4.56
N ALA A 96 30.90 -9.23 5.43
CA ALA A 96 30.10 -9.04 6.64
C ALA A 96 28.81 -8.26 6.40
N LYS A 97 28.62 -7.67 5.21
CA LYS A 97 27.39 -6.91 4.91
C LYS A 97 26.25 -7.85 4.53
N LYS A 98 25.06 -7.57 5.06
CA LYS A 98 23.80 -8.28 4.73
C LYS A 98 23.61 -8.47 3.23
N ARG A 99 23.91 -7.41 2.44
CA ARG A 99 23.82 -7.42 0.97
C ARG A 99 24.73 -8.44 0.26
N VAL A 100 25.79 -8.91 0.93
CA VAL A 100 26.70 -9.98 0.45
C VAL A 100 26.32 -11.33 1.07
N LEU A 101 25.92 -11.36 2.33
CA LEU A 101 25.44 -12.55 3.03
C LEU A 101 24.19 -13.18 2.37
N ASP A 102 23.31 -12.34 1.84
CA ASP A 102 22.10 -12.76 1.12
C ASP A 102 22.41 -13.32 -0.29
N GLY A 103 23.69 -13.39 -0.69
CA GLY A 103 24.17 -14.07 -1.90
C GLY A 103 23.86 -13.40 -3.23
N ARG A 104 23.24 -12.20 -3.23
CA ARG A 104 22.75 -11.53 -4.44
C ARG A 104 23.61 -10.32 -4.82
N LEU A 105 24.80 -10.60 -5.37
CA LEU A 105 25.71 -9.59 -5.91
C LEU A 105 25.24 -9.11 -7.30
N PRO A 106 25.33 -7.80 -7.60
CA PRO A 106 24.97 -7.27 -8.92
C PRO A 106 25.95 -7.73 -9.99
N GLU A 107 25.43 -8.16 -11.14
CA GLU A 107 26.20 -8.40 -12.37
C GLU A 107 26.29 -7.13 -13.22
N TYR A 108 25.35 -6.20 -13.02
CA TYR A 108 25.31 -4.90 -13.69
C TYR A 108 25.11 -3.75 -12.69
N LEU A 109 25.79 -2.63 -12.91
CA LEU A 109 25.67 -1.44 -12.05
C LEU A 109 25.38 -0.16 -12.85
N ILE A 110 24.43 0.65 -12.38
CA ILE A 110 24.21 2.00 -12.89
C ILE A 110 24.37 3.00 -11.74
N PHE A 111 25.31 3.93 -11.85
CA PHE A 111 25.41 5.04 -10.90
C PHE A 111 24.82 6.31 -11.51
N VAL A 112 23.94 6.98 -10.77
CA VAL A 112 23.28 8.21 -11.21
C VAL A 112 23.64 9.33 -10.26
N THR A 113 24.02 10.51 -10.79
CA THR A 113 24.40 11.65 -9.95
C THR A 113 24.02 12.97 -10.59
N ASN A 114 23.64 13.95 -9.77
CA ASN A 114 23.32 15.31 -10.22
C ASN A 114 24.58 16.11 -10.58
N VAL A 115 25.78 15.59 -10.30
CA VAL A 115 27.06 16.23 -10.61
C VAL A 115 27.43 16.02 -12.09
N PRO A 116 27.61 17.08 -12.90
CA PRO A 116 28.15 16.95 -14.25
C PRO A 116 29.63 16.52 -14.22
N LEU A 117 30.01 15.50 -14.97
CA LEU A 117 31.38 15.01 -15.04
C LEU A 117 32.05 15.44 -16.35
N SER A 118 33.30 15.90 -16.27
CA SER A 118 34.04 16.34 -17.46
C SER A 118 34.36 15.17 -18.40
N ALA A 119 34.20 15.40 -19.69
CA ALA A 119 34.40 14.41 -20.76
C ALA A 119 35.78 14.53 -21.44
N VAL A 120 36.80 15.09 -20.74
CA VAL A 120 38.15 15.23 -21.30
C VAL A 120 38.79 13.84 -21.46
N PRO A 121 39.17 13.40 -22.66
CA PRO A 121 39.74 12.06 -22.85
C PRO A 121 41.00 11.83 -21.99
N GLY A 122 41.07 10.68 -21.33
CA GLY A 122 42.16 10.21 -20.48
C GLY A 122 42.30 10.90 -19.11
N LYS A 123 41.60 12.02 -18.87
CA LYS A 123 41.75 12.82 -17.63
C LYS A 123 40.43 13.34 -17.06
N GLY A 124 39.32 13.19 -17.78
CA GLY A 124 38.00 13.69 -17.40
C GLY A 124 37.39 12.91 -16.24
N GLY A 125 36.42 13.52 -15.57
CA GLY A 125 35.69 12.87 -14.49
C GLY A 125 35.05 11.54 -14.90
N LYS A 126 34.54 11.44 -16.14
CA LYS A 126 33.93 10.21 -16.67
C LYS A 126 34.93 9.05 -16.73
N ASP A 127 36.07 9.26 -17.37
CA ASP A 127 37.13 8.23 -17.49
C ASP A 127 37.68 7.81 -16.14
N GLN A 128 37.79 8.76 -15.20
CA GLN A 128 38.25 8.48 -13.86
C GLN A 128 37.25 7.64 -13.03
N ILE A 129 35.94 7.81 -13.23
CA ILE A 129 34.92 6.94 -12.62
C ILE A 129 34.91 5.58 -13.31
N ASP A 130 35.01 5.53 -14.63
CA ASP A 130 35.06 4.27 -15.38
C ASP A 130 36.24 3.40 -14.93
N ALA A 131 37.43 3.99 -14.85
CA ALA A 131 38.63 3.30 -14.36
C ALA A 131 38.46 2.80 -12.90
N LEU A 132 37.77 3.57 -12.05
CA LEU A 132 37.47 3.16 -10.69
C LEU A 132 36.55 1.92 -10.67
N ILE A 133 35.40 1.96 -11.34
CA ILE A 133 34.45 0.82 -11.36
C ILE A 133 35.11 -0.41 -11.99
N ARG A 134 35.86 -0.21 -13.08
CA ARG A 134 36.62 -1.27 -13.77
C ARG A 134 37.61 -1.97 -12.83
N SER A 135 38.23 -1.25 -11.90
CA SER A 135 39.16 -1.87 -10.93
C SER A 135 38.47 -2.83 -9.94
N TYR A 136 37.16 -2.69 -9.72
CA TYR A 136 36.35 -3.57 -8.87
C TYR A 136 35.57 -4.63 -9.67
N ALA A 137 35.46 -4.47 -11.00
CA ALA A 137 34.63 -5.31 -11.87
C ALA A 137 34.98 -6.80 -11.76
N LYS A 138 36.28 -7.15 -11.73
CA LYS A 138 36.71 -8.55 -11.59
C LYS A 138 36.35 -9.14 -10.22
N THR A 139 36.46 -8.35 -9.15
CA THR A 139 36.15 -8.78 -7.78
C THR A 139 34.66 -9.02 -7.58
N LEU A 140 33.82 -8.18 -8.20
CA LEU A 140 32.36 -8.24 -8.09
C LEU A 140 31.69 -9.12 -9.15
N GLY A 141 32.43 -9.58 -10.16
CA GLY A 141 31.87 -10.34 -11.28
C GLY A 141 30.99 -9.52 -12.22
N LEU A 142 31.27 -8.22 -12.37
CA LEU A 142 30.46 -7.33 -13.21
C LEU A 142 30.60 -7.69 -14.69
N LYS A 143 29.45 -7.87 -15.35
CA LYS A 143 29.30 -8.00 -16.80
C LYS A 143 29.24 -6.64 -17.50
N GLY A 144 28.77 -5.59 -16.81
CA GLY A 144 28.71 -4.23 -17.35
C GLY A 144 28.37 -3.17 -16.32
N TRP A 145 28.61 -1.90 -16.65
CA TRP A 145 28.21 -0.77 -15.82
C TRP A 145 27.92 0.48 -16.65
N ALA A 146 27.20 1.43 -16.07
CA ALA A 146 26.92 2.74 -16.64
C ALA A 146 26.96 3.85 -15.58
N VAL A 147 27.19 5.08 -16.04
CA VAL A 147 27.17 6.28 -15.19
C VAL A 147 26.30 7.34 -15.86
N TRP A 148 25.21 7.71 -15.21
CA TRP A 148 24.35 8.82 -15.60
C TRP A 148 24.75 10.05 -14.78
N ASP A 149 25.71 10.82 -15.28
CA ASP A 149 26.12 12.09 -14.68
C ASP A 149 25.10 13.21 -14.94
N GLY A 150 25.26 14.37 -14.33
CA GLY A 150 24.28 15.47 -14.47
C GLY A 150 23.97 15.85 -15.93
N THR A 151 24.97 15.72 -16.82
CA THR A 151 24.79 15.92 -18.27
C THR A 151 23.95 14.82 -18.91
N ALA A 152 24.22 13.56 -18.59
CA ALA A 152 23.43 12.43 -19.08
C ALA A 152 22.00 12.48 -18.55
N VAL A 153 21.80 12.83 -17.28
CA VAL A 153 20.46 13.03 -16.70
C VAL A 153 19.69 14.12 -17.44
N SER A 154 20.32 15.27 -17.72
CA SER A 154 19.68 16.34 -18.51
C SER A 154 19.30 15.85 -19.92
N THR A 155 20.17 15.07 -20.56
CA THR A 155 19.89 14.51 -21.90
C THR A 155 18.75 13.50 -21.90
N LEU A 156 18.65 12.68 -20.84
CA LEU A 156 17.53 11.77 -20.65
C LEU A 156 16.22 12.54 -20.42
N LEU A 157 16.25 13.65 -19.66
CA LEU A 157 15.08 14.50 -19.46
C LEU A 157 14.63 15.22 -20.73
N ASP A 158 15.56 15.58 -21.62
CA ASP A 158 15.22 16.09 -22.96
C ASP A 158 14.55 15.02 -23.82
N SER A 159 14.92 13.74 -23.64
CA SER A 159 14.34 12.60 -24.37
C SER A 159 12.99 12.14 -23.81
N PHE A 160 12.72 12.43 -22.53
CA PHE A 160 11.49 12.06 -21.81
C PHE A 160 10.86 13.31 -21.15
N PRO A 161 10.31 14.25 -21.95
CA PRO A 161 9.77 15.52 -21.45
C PRO A 161 8.62 15.35 -20.45
N GLU A 162 7.90 14.23 -20.49
CA GLU A 162 6.87 13.87 -19.52
C GLU A 162 7.45 13.60 -18.12
N VAL A 163 8.67 13.04 -18.03
CA VAL A 163 9.36 12.86 -16.75
C VAL A 163 9.79 14.23 -16.23
N ARG A 164 10.36 15.09 -17.09
CA ARG A 164 10.73 16.47 -16.74
C ARG A 164 9.54 17.26 -16.17
N ARG A 165 8.37 17.21 -16.82
CA ARG A 165 7.15 17.93 -16.40
C ARG A 165 6.55 17.43 -15.08
N ALA A 166 6.83 16.19 -14.69
CA ALA A 166 6.37 15.64 -13.41
C ALA A 166 7.08 16.27 -12.18
N PHE A 167 8.20 16.98 -12.39
CA PHE A 167 8.93 17.65 -11.33
C PHE A 167 8.86 19.17 -11.53
N SER A 168 8.05 19.85 -10.71
CA SER A 168 7.84 21.31 -10.81
C SER A 168 9.14 22.13 -10.75
N ALA A 169 10.14 21.66 -10.01
CA ALA A 169 11.47 22.27 -9.93
C ALA A 169 12.27 22.25 -11.25
N LEU A 170 11.85 21.46 -12.25
CA LEU A 170 12.48 21.33 -13.56
C LEU A 170 11.71 22.04 -14.68
N ILE A 171 10.56 22.67 -14.39
CA ILE A 171 9.81 23.46 -15.36
C ILE A 171 10.56 24.77 -15.62
N THR A 172 11.04 24.93 -16.84
CA THR A 172 11.83 26.12 -17.22
C THR A 172 10.94 27.27 -17.67
N PRO A 173 11.34 28.55 -17.47
CA PRO A 173 10.64 29.69 -18.04
C PRO A 173 10.46 29.60 -19.56
N ASN A 174 11.41 28.95 -20.24
CA ASN A 174 11.37 28.77 -21.69
C ASN A 174 10.28 27.80 -22.13
N GLU A 175 9.97 26.78 -21.33
CA GLU A 175 8.84 25.86 -21.57
C GLU A 175 7.49 26.54 -21.33
N VAL A 176 7.38 27.39 -20.31
CA VAL A 176 6.20 28.23 -20.09
C VAL A 176 6.00 29.18 -21.28
N LEU A 177 7.07 29.84 -21.74
CA LEU A 177 7.03 30.73 -22.90
C LEU A 177 6.71 29.98 -24.20
N ALA A 178 7.23 28.77 -24.41
CA ALA A 178 6.89 27.94 -25.57
C ALA A 178 5.40 27.54 -25.55
N ALA A 179 4.89 27.07 -24.40
CA ALA A 179 3.47 26.74 -24.25
C ALA A 179 2.55 27.96 -24.44
N MET A 180 2.97 29.14 -23.97
CA MET A 180 2.25 30.40 -24.21
C MET A 180 2.35 30.84 -25.68
N HIS A 181 3.51 30.67 -26.32
CA HIS A 181 3.70 31.00 -27.73
C HIS A 181 2.82 30.13 -28.63
N ASP A 182 2.79 28.83 -28.39
CA ASP A 182 1.94 27.89 -29.11
C ASP A 182 0.45 28.24 -28.93
N HIS A 183 0.05 28.66 -27.73
CA HIS A 183 -1.31 29.13 -27.46
C HIS A 183 -1.65 30.45 -28.16
N LEU A 184 -0.68 31.36 -28.31
CA LEU A 184 -0.86 32.68 -28.91
C LEU A 184 -0.69 32.69 -30.45
N THR A 185 0.01 31.71 -31.02
CA THR A 185 0.28 31.61 -32.47
C THR A 185 -0.59 30.58 -33.19
N ALA A 186 -1.46 29.87 -32.46
CA ALA A 186 -2.51 29.06 -33.05
C ALA A 186 -3.33 29.92 -34.04
N PRO A 187 -3.47 29.51 -35.32
CA PRO A 187 -4.11 30.34 -36.34
C PRO A 187 -5.59 30.59 -36.02
N PRO A 188 -6.13 31.78 -36.35
CA PRO A 188 -7.55 32.05 -36.19
C PRO A 188 -8.38 31.16 -37.14
N THR A 189 -9.41 30.54 -36.58
CA THR A 189 -10.38 29.71 -37.30
C THR A 189 -10.98 30.48 -38.50
N PRO A 190 -10.97 29.94 -39.73
CA PRO A 190 -11.59 30.61 -40.87
C PRO A 190 -13.13 30.66 -40.75
N PRO A 191 -13.80 31.61 -41.44
CA PRO A 191 -15.25 31.82 -41.31
C PRO A 191 -16.05 30.64 -41.89
N ARG A 192 -17.17 30.35 -41.22
CA ARG A 192 -18.14 29.29 -41.55
C ARG A 192 -18.68 29.41 -42.96
N VAL A 193 -18.55 28.32 -43.73
CA VAL A 193 -19.48 28.00 -44.82
C VAL A 193 -20.59 27.15 -44.22
N ASP A 194 -21.83 27.63 -44.27
CA ASP A 194 -23.01 26.88 -43.87
C ASP A 194 -23.24 25.73 -44.88
N VAL A 195 -22.56 24.62 -44.65
CA VAL A 195 -23.06 23.32 -45.08
C VAL A 195 -23.88 22.80 -43.93
N VAL A 196 -25.19 22.61 -44.16
CA VAL A 196 -26.06 21.84 -43.25
C VAL A 196 -25.58 20.40 -43.28
N ILE A 197 -24.51 20.13 -42.54
CA ILE A 197 -24.15 18.81 -42.07
C ILE A 197 -24.81 18.71 -40.71
N THR A 198 -25.81 17.84 -40.59
CA THR A 198 -26.39 17.42 -39.32
C THR A 198 -25.24 17.12 -38.35
N SER A 199 -25.07 18.01 -37.37
CA SER A 199 -23.88 18.07 -36.52
C SER A 199 -23.75 16.79 -35.70
N PRO A 200 -22.55 16.18 -35.57
CA PRO A 200 -22.31 15.24 -34.50
C PRO A 200 -22.35 16.00 -33.16
N GLN A 201 -23.23 15.61 -32.25
CA GLN A 201 -23.44 16.23 -30.93
C GLN A 201 -22.40 15.78 -29.86
N TYR A 202 -21.18 15.49 -30.30
CA TYR A 202 -20.00 15.22 -29.47
C TYR A 202 -18.80 15.94 -30.11
N ARG A 203 -17.91 16.50 -29.28
CA ARG A 203 -16.67 17.13 -29.77
C ARG A 203 -15.51 16.13 -29.65
N PRO A 204 -14.89 15.67 -30.75
CA PRO A 204 -13.76 14.75 -30.68
C PRO A 204 -12.54 15.50 -30.11
N GLY A 205 -12.22 15.24 -28.84
CA GLY A 205 -11.00 15.76 -28.21
C GLY A 205 -9.77 14.94 -28.57
N GLN A 206 -9.88 13.61 -28.56
CA GLN A 206 -8.84 12.68 -28.97
C GLN A 206 -9.35 11.72 -30.06
N PRO A 207 -8.62 11.56 -31.19
CA PRO A 207 -9.01 10.61 -32.25
C PRO A 207 -9.10 9.17 -31.73
N GLY A 208 -10.21 8.47 -32.00
CA GLY A 208 -10.39 7.04 -31.71
C GLY A 208 -11.47 6.70 -30.69
N HIS A 209 -12.01 7.68 -29.96
CA HIS A 209 -13.00 7.50 -28.89
C HIS A 209 -14.45 7.81 -29.32
N GLU A 210 -14.64 8.31 -30.54
CA GLU A 210 -15.91 8.84 -31.03
C GLU A 210 -17.02 7.77 -31.03
N SER A 211 -16.70 6.55 -31.47
CA SER A 211 -17.69 5.47 -31.58
C SER A 211 -18.21 4.98 -30.22
N VAL A 212 -17.36 4.97 -29.20
CA VAL A 212 -17.71 4.49 -27.85
C VAL A 212 -18.55 5.52 -27.12
N PHE A 213 -18.14 6.78 -27.14
CA PHE A 213 -18.92 7.88 -26.56
C PHE A 213 -20.25 8.08 -27.29
N GLN A 214 -20.29 7.97 -28.62
CA GLN A 214 -21.53 8.07 -29.39
C GLN A 214 -22.52 6.97 -28.99
N SER A 215 -22.06 5.72 -28.88
CA SER A 215 -22.92 4.60 -28.49
C SER A 215 -23.52 4.80 -27.09
N ALA A 216 -22.73 5.31 -26.13
CA ALA A 216 -23.21 5.62 -24.79
C ALA A 216 -24.14 6.84 -24.75
N TYR A 217 -23.85 7.88 -25.53
CA TYR A 217 -24.69 9.07 -25.66
C TYR A 217 -26.09 8.71 -26.17
N ASP A 218 -26.17 7.92 -27.25
CA ASP A 218 -27.43 7.49 -27.84
C ASP A 218 -28.22 6.60 -26.88
N ALA A 219 -27.54 5.64 -26.24
CA ALA A 219 -28.16 4.75 -25.26
C ALA A 219 -28.73 5.52 -24.05
N ALA A 220 -28.05 6.60 -23.63
CA ALA A 220 -28.43 7.41 -22.49
C ALA A 220 -29.57 8.41 -22.77
N GLY A 221 -30.11 8.47 -24.00
CA GLY A 221 -31.20 9.38 -24.37
C GLY A 221 -30.75 10.63 -25.13
N ALA A 222 -29.49 10.66 -25.59
CA ALA A 222 -28.92 11.68 -26.46
C ALA A 222 -29.20 13.12 -25.96
N ALA A 223 -29.44 14.06 -26.88
CA ALA A 223 -29.75 15.46 -26.54
C ALA A 223 -31.03 15.60 -25.71
N GLY A 224 -31.93 14.62 -25.74
CA GLY A 224 -33.17 14.61 -24.96
C GLY A 224 -32.96 14.44 -23.45
N LEU A 225 -31.77 13.98 -23.03
CA LEU A 225 -31.41 13.87 -21.61
C LEU A 225 -30.08 14.58 -21.30
N LEU A 226 -29.03 14.32 -22.09
CA LEU A 226 -27.68 14.81 -21.80
C LEU A 226 -27.49 16.27 -22.21
N GLY A 227 -28.25 16.76 -23.20
CA GLY A 227 -28.09 18.11 -23.73
C GLY A 227 -26.83 18.27 -24.59
N GLU A 228 -26.22 19.46 -24.56
CA GLU A 228 -25.06 19.81 -25.38
C GLU A 228 -23.74 19.51 -24.66
N ALA A 229 -22.72 19.11 -25.42
CA ALA A 229 -21.37 18.92 -24.91
C ALA A 229 -20.77 20.27 -24.48
N MET A 230 -20.29 20.34 -23.23
CA MET A 230 -19.68 21.55 -22.65
C MET A 230 -18.21 21.72 -23.05
N GLY A 231 -17.58 20.68 -23.59
CA GLY A 231 -16.16 20.67 -23.94
C GLY A 231 -15.77 19.42 -24.72
N GLU A 232 -14.48 19.32 -25.01
CA GLU A 232 -13.87 18.14 -25.61
C GLU A 232 -13.75 17.00 -24.60
N VAL A 233 -13.50 15.79 -25.10
CA VAL A 233 -13.13 14.63 -24.28
C VAL A 233 -11.79 14.90 -23.60
N GLN A 234 -11.72 14.73 -22.29
CA GLN A 234 -10.54 14.99 -21.47
C GLN A 234 -10.07 13.70 -20.80
N GLU A 235 -8.76 13.57 -20.62
CA GLU A 235 -8.19 12.51 -19.78
C GLU A 235 -8.55 12.75 -18.31
N ALA A 236 -8.94 11.70 -17.60
CA ALA A 236 -9.34 11.74 -16.20
C ALA A 236 -8.84 10.50 -15.44
N GLY A 237 -7.56 10.46 -15.12
CA GLY A 237 -6.95 9.30 -14.49
C GLY A 237 -6.78 8.14 -15.49
N PRO A 238 -7.27 6.92 -15.22
CA PRO A 238 -7.08 5.77 -16.12
C PRO A 238 -7.95 5.78 -17.38
N GLY A 239 -8.78 6.80 -17.60
CA GLY A 239 -9.73 6.85 -18.71
C GLY A 239 -10.07 8.27 -19.14
N TRP A 240 -11.23 8.44 -19.77
CA TRP A 240 -11.65 9.70 -20.38
C TRP A 240 -13.04 10.13 -19.93
N VAL A 241 -13.30 11.44 -19.95
CA VAL A 241 -14.58 12.03 -19.59
C VAL A 241 -15.00 13.14 -20.54
N GLN A 242 -16.30 13.29 -20.76
CA GLN A 242 -16.90 14.45 -21.41
C GLN A 242 -18.11 14.94 -20.62
N HIS A 243 -18.21 16.25 -20.46
CA HIS A 243 -19.28 16.90 -19.70
C HIS A 243 -20.36 17.47 -20.61
N PHE A 244 -21.60 17.44 -20.14
CA PHE A 244 -22.77 17.91 -20.87
C PHE A 244 -23.64 18.82 -20.00
N THR A 245 -24.36 19.74 -20.65
CA THR A 245 -25.17 20.77 -19.98
C THR A 245 -26.38 20.20 -19.24
N GLY A 246 -26.88 19.04 -19.67
CA GLY A 246 -28.25 18.60 -19.38
C GLY A 246 -29.26 19.36 -20.25
N VAL A 247 -30.51 18.93 -20.21
CA VAL A 247 -31.65 19.66 -20.80
C VAL A 247 -32.12 20.79 -19.88
N PRO A 248 -32.83 21.82 -20.38
CA PRO A 248 -33.42 22.86 -19.55
C PRO A 248 -34.31 22.26 -18.44
N GLY A 249 -34.00 22.55 -17.17
CA GLY A 249 -34.70 21.97 -16.01
C GLY A 249 -34.26 20.55 -15.62
N GLY A 250 -33.36 19.93 -16.40
CA GLY A 250 -32.69 18.68 -16.07
C GLY A 250 -31.33 18.89 -15.40
N GLU A 251 -30.72 17.79 -14.97
CA GLU A 251 -29.39 17.83 -14.35
C GLU A 251 -28.25 17.74 -15.39
N PRO A 252 -27.13 18.45 -15.16
CA PRO A 252 -25.94 18.27 -15.98
C PRO A 252 -25.43 16.84 -15.91
N ALA A 253 -24.78 16.38 -16.99
CA ALA A 253 -24.35 14.99 -17.14
C ALA A 253 -22.85 14.85 -17.46
N ALA A 254 -22.35 13.64 -17.33
CA ALA A 254 -21.03 13.22 -17.78
C ALA A 254 -21.10 11.86 -18.48
N LEU A 255 -20.27 11.69 -19.51
CA LEU A 255 -19.93 10.39 -20.08
C LEU A 255 -18.49 10.06 -19.68
N ALA A 256 -18.25 8.84 -19.23
CA ALA A 256 -16.92 8.41 -18.83
C ALA A 256 -16.58 7.04 -19.41
N GLU A 257 -15.37 6.89 -19.96
CA GLU A 257 -14.89 5.67 -20.60
C GLU A 257 -13.61 5.17 -19.92
N LEU A 258 -13.54 3.86 -19.66
CA LEU A 258 -12.30 3.16 -19.37
C LEU A 258 -11.80 2.42 -20.62
N PRO A 259 -10.48 2.37 -20.87
CA PRO A 259 -9.91 1.64 -22.00
C PRO A 259 -10.43 0.19 -22.07
N GLY A 260 -11.00 -0.17 -23.22
CA GLY A 260 -11.51 -1.53 -23.47
C GLY A 260 -12.80 -1.89 -22.71
N LYS A 261 -13.50 -0.90 -22.16
CA LYS A 261 -14.80 -1.07 -21.47
C LYS A 261 -15.86 -0.17 -22.12
N PRO A 262 -17.16 -0.53 -22.01
CA PRO A 262 -18.24 0.37 -22.42
C PRO A 262 -18.19 1.68 -21.62
N ALA A 263 -18.49 2.81 -22.28
CA ALA A 263 -18.66 4.07 -21.60
C ALA A 263 -19.95 4.10 -20.76
N SER A 264 -19.89 4.82 -19.65
CA SER A 264 -20.98 4.99 -18.69
C SER A 264 -21.48 6.42 -18.71
N ALA A 265 -22.79 6.61 -18.83
CA ALA A 265 -23.44 7.91 -18.68
C ALA A 265 -23.94 8.11 -17.25
N MET A 266 -23.79 9.32 -16.72
CA MET A 266 -24.16 9.63 -15.34
C MET A 266 -24.53 11.10 -15.12
N ALA A 267 -25.23 11.37 -14.03
CA ALA A 267 -25.40 12.71 -13.50
C ALA A 267 -24.04 13.30 -13.10
N ARG A 268 -23.79 14.58 -13.39
CA ARG A 268 -22.50 15.22 -13.10
C ARG A 268 -22.17 15.22 -11.61
N VAL A 269 -23.19 15.23 -10.75
CA VAL A 269 -23.00 15.13 -9.29
C VAL A 269 -22.31 13.84 -8.89
N VAL A 270 -22.60 12.72 -9.56
CA VAL A 270 -21.96 11.43 -9.32
C VAL A 270 -20.48 11.49 -9.71
N TRP A 271 -20.16 12.11 -10.85
CA TRP A 271 -18.78 12.30 -11.26
C TRP A 271 -18.00 13.17 -10.26
N ASN A 272 -18.61 14.25 -9.78
CA ASN A 272 -18.00 15.12 -8.78
C ASN A 272 -17.76 14.38 -7.45
N ASP A 273 -18.71 13.54 -7.03
CA ASP A 273 -18.57 12.71 -5.83
C ASP A 273 -17.35 11.77 -5.96
N LEU A 274 -17.12 11.17 -7.13
CA LEU A 274 -15.93 10.34 -7.38
C LEU A 274 -14.63 11.12 -7.29
N GLN A 275 -14.57 12.31 -7.91
CA GLN A 275 -13.39 13.16 -7.91
C GLN A 275 -13.03 13.69 -6.52
N ALA A 276 -14.03 13.87 -5.64
CA ALA A 276 -13.84 14.35 -4.28
C ALA A 276 -13.24 13.29 -3.33
N ILE A 277 -13.31 11.99 -3.67
CA ILE A 277 -12.79 10.95 -2.77
C ILE A 277 -11.27 11.03 -2.66
N GLY A 278 -10.78 11.05 -1.41
CA GLY A 278 -9.36 11.10 -1.08
C GLY A 278 -8.75 12.50 -1.06
N ASP A 279 -9.60 13.52 -1.04
CA ASP A 279 -9.27 14.92 -0.73
C ASP A 279 -8.08 15.48 -1.54
N GLY A 280 -8.02 15.10 -2.83
CA GLY A 280 -6.98 15.59 -3.74
C GLY A 280 -5.59 15.00 -3.53
N LEU A 281 -5.42 13.95 -2.69
CA LEU A 281 -4.16 13.23 -2.58
C LEU A 281 -3.69 12.66 -3.93
N PRO A 282 -2.38 12.41 -4.11
CA PRO A 282 -1.90 11.62 -5.25
C PRO A 282 -2.61 10.27 -5.31
N ASN A 283 -3.00 9.84 -6.51
CA ASN A 283 -3.77 8.62 -6.73
C ASN A 283 -5.15 8.59 -6.05
N SER A 284 -5.74 9.75 -5.75
CA SER A 284 -7.13 9.89 -5.30
C SER A 284 -8.10 10.10 -6.49
N GLY A 285 -9.36 10.42 -6.21
CA GLY A 285 -10.38 10.61 -7.25
C GLY A 285 -10.53 9.36 -8.12
N THR A 286 -10.81 9.55 -9.40
CA THR A 286 -10.98 8.43 -10.35
C THR A 286 -9.72 7.58 -10.57
N ILE A 287 -8.53 8.09 -10.25
CA ILE A 287 -7.29 7.30 -10.25
C ILE A 287 -7.34 6.26 -9.13
N GLY A 288 -7.76 6.66 -7.93
CA GLY A 288 -7.85 5.78 -6.78
C GLY A 288 -9.06 4.86 -6.82
N VAL A 289 -10.25 5.45 -6.92
CA VAL A 289 -11.52 4.74 -6.77
C VAL A 289 -12.00 4.03 -8.04
N GLY A 290 -11.54 4.48 -9.20
CA GLY A 290 -11.96 3.99 -10.51
C GLY A 290 -13.14 4.75 -11.12
N PHE A 291 -13.70 4.16 -12.17
CA PHE A 291 -14.81 4.71 -12.97
C PHE A 291 -16.07 3.87 -12.79
N PRO A 292 -17.27 4.44 -13.00
CA PRO A 292 -18.51 3.68 -12.98
C PRO A 292 -18.52 2.52 -13.98
N ALA A 293 -18.72 1.33 -13.46
CA ALA A 293 -18.84 0.12 -14.25
C ALA A 293 -20.25 0.03 -14.85
N ALA A 294 -20.32 -0.17 -16.17
CA ALA A 294 -21.58 -0.50 -16.82
C ALA A 294 -22.12 -1.82 -16.24
N ASN A 295 -23.32 -1.79 -15.64
CA ASN A 295 -23.94 -2.98 -15.06
C ASN A 295 -24.18 -4.03 -16.16
N ARG A 296 -23.44 -5.15 -16.10
CA ARG A 296 -23.53 -6.25 -17.08
C ARG A 296 -24.86 -7.02 -17.00
N ALA A 297 -25.54 -7.00 -15.87
CA ALA A 297 -26.78 -7.75 -15.64
C ALA A 297 -28.04 -6.98 -16.09
N ALA A 298 -27.99 -5.65 -16.03
CA ALA A 298 -29.01 -4.76 -16.58
C ALA A 298 -28.32 -3.44 -16.91
N PRO A 299 -27.95 -3.18 -18.18
CA PRO A 299 -27.29 -1.94 -18.54
C PRO A 299 -28.26 -0.80 -18.26
N VAL A 300 -28.03 -0.09 -17.15
CA VAL A 300 -28.75 1.15 -16.89
C VAL A 300 -28.15 2.16 -17.85
N PRO A 301 -28.92 2.72 -18.79
CA PRO A 301 -28.38 3.63 -19.80
C PRO A 301 -27.84 4.93 -19.18
N TYR A 302 -28.21 5.24 -17.94
CA TYR A 302 -27.82 6.46 -17.24
C TYR A 302 -27.84 6.30 -15.71
N ILE A 303 -26.73 6.61 -15.04
CA ILE A 303 -26.60 6.60 -13.58
C ILE A 303 -27.13 7.92 -13.02
N ARG A 304 -28.25 7.86 -12.29
CA ARG A 304 -28.95 9.05 -11.78
C ARG A 304 -28.30 9.62 -10.52
N SER A 305 -28.60 10.89 -10.23
CA SER A 305 -28.15 11.55 -9.00
C SER A 305 -28.72 10.97 -7.70
N ASP A 306 -29.80 10.21 -7.74
CA ASP A 306 -30.39 9.52 -6.57
C ASP A 306 -29.89 8.08 -6.39
N GLN A 307 -29.07 7.58 -7.32
CA GLN A 307 -28.54 6.23 -7.23
C GLN A 307 -27.55 6.11 -6.06
N GLN A 308 -27.87 5.19 -5.14
CA GLN A 308 -27.18 5.03 -3.87
C GLN A 308 -25.92 4.15 -3.94
N VAL A 309 -25.88 3.20 -4.88
CA VAL A 309 -24.76 2.27 -5.02
C VAL A 309 -24.31 2.26 -6.47
N ILE A 310 -23.01 2.48 -6.68
CA ILE A 310 -22.39 2.55 -8.00
C ILE A 310 -21.15 1.67 -7.96
N GLU A 311 -21.15 0.61 -8.76
CA GLU A 311 -19.98 -0.27 -8.93
C GLU A 311 -18.91 0.44 -9.73
N LEU A 312 -17.65 0.25 -9.35
CA LEU A 312 -16.49 0.92 -9.93
C LEU A 312 -15.46 -0.10 -10.43
N GLU A 313 -14.78 0.25 -11.53
CA GLU A 313 -13.68 -0.52 -12.11
C GLU A 313 -12.49 0.40 -12.46
N GLY A 314 -11.31 -0.19 -12.66
CA GLY A 314 -10.11 0.51 -13.17
C GLY A 314 -9.35 1.37 -12.15
N GLY A 315 -9.78 1.44 -10.89
CA GLY A 315 -9.08 2.21 -9.84
C GLY A 315 -7.80 1.53 -9.33
N LEU A 316 -6.91 2.29 -8.69
CA LEU A 316 -5.70 1.74 -8.06
C LEU A 316 -5.94 1.12 -6.68
N TRP A 317 -6.96 1.55 -5.94
CA TRP A 317 -7.16 1.13 -4.55
C TRP A 317 -7.79 -0.26 -4.42
N GLY A 318 -8.71 -0.59 -5.32
CA GLY A 318 -9.40 -1.88 -5.33
C GLY A 318 -8.51 -3.02 -5.81
N ARG A 319 -8.70 -4.24 -5.28
CA ARG A 319 -8.04 -5.41 -5.89
C ARG A 319 -8.60 -5.61 -7.30
N ARG A 320 -7.73 -5.75 -8.30
CA ARG A 320 -8.10 -5.74 -9.73
C ARG A 320 -8.87 -4.48 -10.15
N GLY A 321 -8.71 -3.40 -9.39
CA GLY A 321 -9.34 -2.10 -9.60
C GLY A 321 -10.83 -2.00 -9.34
N ARG A 322 -11.40 -2.87 -8.50
CA ARG A 322 -12.83 -2.87 -8.17
C ARG A 322 -13.16 -2.20 -6.83
N GLY A 323 -14.31 -1.54 -6.79
CA GLY A 323 -14.88 -0.98 -5.57
C GLY A 323 -16.30 -0.51 -5.81
N ARG A 324 -16.89 0.16 -4.81
CA ARG A 324 -18.23 0.75 -4.92
C ARG A 324 -18.27 2.12 -4.28
N LEU A 325 -19.00 3.04 -4.90
CA LEU A 325 -19.36 4.31 -4.31
C LEU A 325 -20.73 4.16 -3.63
N LEU A 326 -20.79 4.48 -2.34
CA LEU A 326 -22.02 4.57 -1.57
C LEU A 326 -22.42 6.03 -1.41
N ARG A 327 -23.66 6.34 -1.77
CA ARG A 327 -24.22 7.68 -1.76
C ARG A 327 -25.50 7.69 -0.94
N ARG A 328 -25.61 8.66 -0.05
CA ARG A 328 -26.80 8.87 0.79
C ARG A 328 -27.21 10.34 0.73
N PRO A 329 -28.51 10.66 0.67
CA PRO A 329 -28.96 12.04 0.66
C PRO A 329 -28.42 12.83 1.86
N GLY A 330 -27.78 13.97 1.61
CA GLY A 330 -27.26 14.85 2.66
C GLY A 330 -25.99 14.37 3.37
N GLN A 331 -25.35 13.30 2.90
CA GLN A 331 -24.07 12.82 3.42
C GLN A 331 -23.00 12.80 2.31
N PRO A 332 -21.71 12.99 2.65
CA PRO A 332 -20.62 12.77 1.72
C PRO A 332 -20.67 11.35 1.13
N ALA A 333 -20.29 11.22 -0.14
CA ALA A 333 -20.15 9.91 -0.75
C ALA A 333 -18.98 9.16 -0.10
N VAL A 334 -19.15 7.85 0.10
CA VAL A 334 -18.14 6.99 0.73
C VAL A 334 -17.74 5.90 -0.24
N TRP A 335 -16.45 5.77 -0.49
CA TRP A 335 -15.91 4.67 -1.25
C TRP A 335 -15.72 3.43 -0.37
N GLN A 336 -16.04 2.25 -0.91
CA GLN A 336 -15.80 0.97 -0.26
C GLN A 336 -15.11 -0.01 -1.20
N THR A 337 -14.17 -0.76 -0.63
CA THR A 337 -13.52 -1.87 -1.30
C THR A 337 -14.38 -3.14 -1.26
N GLU A 338 -14.12 -4.07 -2.18
CA GLU A 338 -14.66 -5.43 -2.11
C GLU A 338 -14.00 -6.21 -0.95
N ILE A 339 -14.76 -7.09 -0.31
CA ILE A 339 -14.20 -7.98 0.72
C ILE A 339 -13.45 -9.11 0.03
N ILE A 340 -12.15 -9.18 0.25
CA ILE A 340 -11.29 -10.12 -0.45
C ILE A 340 -10.24 -10.71 0.50
N PHE A 341 -10.15 -12.04 0.50
CA PHE A 341 -9.10 -12.78 1.18
C PHE A 341 -7.92 -13.09 0.25
N ASP A 342 -6.73 -13.16 0.84
CA ASP A 342 -5.53 -13.73 0.23
C ASP A 342 -4.54 -14.23 1.31
N SER A 343 -3.53 -14.97 0.85
CA SER A 343 -2.54 -15.61 1.72
C SER A 343 -1.26 -14.77 1.89
N GLU A 344 -1.21 -13.54 1.36
CA GLU A 344 -0.06 -12.63 1.47
C GLU A 344 -0.13 -11.81 2.78
N ALA A 345 -0.20 -12.51 3.92
CA ALA A 345 -0.17 -11.92 5.26
C ALA A 345 1.23 -12.05 5.86
N VAL A 346 2.04 -11.00 5.70
CA VAL A 346 3.43 -10.96 6.20
C VAL A 346 3.87 -9.59 6.74
N ARG A 347 3.13 -8.51 6.46
CA ARG A 347 3.66 -7.14 6.57
C ARG A 347 3.86 -6.70 8.01
N ASP A 348 2.86 -6.95 8.85
CA ASP A 348 2.89 -6.54 10.27
C ASP A 348 2.96 -7.75 11.21
N LYS A 349 3.47 -8.87 10.67
CA LYS A 349 3.62 -10.15 11.36
C LYS A 349 4.27 -9.97 12.73
N ASP A 350 5.40 -9.26 12.76
CA ASP A 350 6.25 -9.10 13.96
C ASP A 350 6.40 -7.64 14.41
N SER A 351 5.61 -6.71 13.86
CA SER A 351 5.60 -5.31 14.30
C SER A 351 5.25 -5.19 15.79
N TRP A 352 5.88 -4.25 16.51
CA TRP A 352 5.71 -4.06 17.96
C TRP A 352 5.93 -5.33 18.80
N THR A 353 6.82 -6.22 18.35
CA THR A 353 7.20 -7.42 19.12
C THR A 353 8.58 -7.25 19.74
N SER A 354 8.64 -7.26 21.07
CA SER A 354 9.91 -7.31 21.80
C SER A 354 10.49 -8.73 21.75
N LEU A 355 11.74 -8.87 21.33
CA LEU A 355 12.43 -10.18 21.33
C LEU A 355 12.66 -10.73 22.74
N ALA A 356 12.65 -9.86 23.76
CA ALA A 356 12.88 -10.22 25.16
C ALA A 356 11.61 -10.77 25.85
N ASP A 357 10.42 -10.43 25.34
CA ASP A 357 9.13 -10.77 25.98
C ASP A 357 8.38 -11.91 25.25
N LYS A 358 9.09 -12.88 24.65
CA LYS A 358 8.43 -13.96 23.89
C LYS A 358 7.60 -14.89 24.79
N ARG A 359 6.35 -15.11 24.41
CA ARG A 359 5.38 -16.06 24.99
C ARG A 359 5.32 -17.34 24.17
N ASP A 360 4.30 -18.17 24.36
CA ASP A 360 4.11 -19.39 23.57
C ASP A 360 3.24 -19.11 22.34
N LEU A 361 1.98 -18.69 22.55
CA LEU A 361 0.99 -18.42 21.50
C LEU A 361 0.76 -16.91 21.36
N ARG A 362 0.71 -16.42 20.12
CA ARG A 362 0.19 -15.10 19.77
C ARG A 362 -0.95 -15.21 18.76
N LEU A 363 -2.10 -14.64 19.10
CA LEU A 363 -3.16 -14.31 18.17
C LEU A 363 -3.07 -12.81 17.87
N ARG A 364 -3.12 -12.43 16.60
CA ARG A 364 -2.96 -11.02 16.20
C ARG A 364 -3.95 -10.61 15.13
N VAL A 365 -4.54 -9.43 15.28
CA VAL A 365 -5.16 -8.66 14.21
C VAL A 365 -4.32 -7.41 13.98
N ALA A 366 -3.71 -7.29 12.81
CA ALA A 366 -2.97 -6.09 12.40
C ALA A 366 -3.73 -5.37 11.30
N GLY A 367 -4.01 -4.08 11.48
CA GLY A 367 -4.72 -3.23 10.54
C GLY A 367 -3.82 -2.18 9.90
N ARG A 368 -3.98 -2.02 8.59
CA ARG A 368 -3.49 -0.88 7.82
C ARG A 368 -4.67 -0.19 7.18
N ILE A 369 -4.89 1.06 7.57
CA ILE A 369 -6.07 1.83 7.18
C ILE A 369 -5.58 3.12 6.52
N PRO A 370 -5.50 3.17 5.17
CA PRO A 370 -5.02 4.35 4.46
C PRO A 370 -6.07 5.48 4.52
N LEU A 371 -5.71 6.62 5.10
CA LEU A 371 -6.61 7.75 5.35
C LEU A 371 -5.93 9.09 5.08
N VAL A 372 -6.72 10.12 4.80
CA VAL A 372 -6.27 11.52 4.79
C VAL A 372 -6.31 12.05 6.22
N ALA A 373 -5.14 12.26 6.85
CA ALA A 373 -5.03 12.54 8.29
C ALA A 373 -3.92 13.55 8.64
N GLU A 374 -3.66 14.55 7.78
CA GLU A 374 -2.50 15.46 7.88
C GLU A 374 -2.38 16.20 9.23
N ASP A 375 -3.50 16.40 9.94
CA ASP A 375 -3.54 17.13 11.22
C ASP A 375 -3.97 16.27 12.42
N TRP A 376 -3.98 14.95 12.29
CA TRP A 376 -4.41 14.09 13.39
C TRP A 376 -3.42 14.09 14.54
N GLY A 377 -3.95 14.20 15.75
CA GLY A 377 -3.21 14.08 17.00
C GLY A 377 -3.99 13.26 18.02
N ILE A 378 -3.29 12.37 18.71
CA ILE A 378 -3.83 11.69 19.88
C ILE A 378 -3.83 12.67 21.05
N THR A 379 -5.01 12.97 21.55
CA THR A 379 -5.22 13.92 22.66
C THR A 379 -5.78 13.20 23.88
N ASP A 380 -5.67 13.79 25.07
CA ASP A 380 -6.23 13.19 26.28
C ASP A 380 -7.74 12.95 26.19
N PRO A 381 -8.57 13.87 25.64
CA PRO A 381 -9.98 13.59 25.38
C PRO A 381 -10.19 12.44 24.39
N GLY A 382 -9.37 12.36 23.33
CA GLY A 382 -9.41 11.25 22.39
C GLY A 382 -9.11 9.90 23.06
N ARG A 383 -8.04 9.85 23.86
CA ARG A 383 -7.65 8.67 24.62
C ARG A 383 -8.74 8.24 25.59
N ALA A 384 -9.35 9.18 26.29
CA ALA A 384 -10.47 8.91 27.20
C ALA A 384 -11.68 8.31 26.46
N ARG A 385 -12.04 8.85 25.28
CA ARG A 385 -13.11 8.28 24.45
C ARG A 385 -12.78 6.85 24.00
N MET A 386 -11.57 6.62 23.50
CA MET A 386 -11.12 5.31 23.08
C MET A 386 -11.17 4.30 24.24
N LEU A 387 -10.64 4.64 25.41
CA LEU A 387 -10.64 3.74 26.58
C LEU A 387 -12.06 3.43 27.06
N THR A 388 -12.94 4.44 27.11
CA THR A 388 -14.36 4.25 27.46
C THR A 388 -15.05 3.30 26.47
N ALA A 389 -14.80 3.48 25.18
CA ALA A 389 -15.35 2.60 24.15
C ALA A 389 -14.76 1.18 24.25
N LEU A 390 -13.46 1.06 24.53
CA LEU A 390 -12.74 -0.21 24.68
C LEU A 390 -13.33 -1.09 25.78
N GLU A 391 -13.73 -0.51 26.91
CA GLU A 391 -14.40 -1.23 28.00
C GLU A 391 -15.71 -1.91 27.56
N GLN A 392 -16.38 -1.36 26.55
CA GLN A 392 -17.66 -1.88 26.03
C GLN A 392 -17.49 -2.90 24.91
N THR A 393 -16.26 -3.15 24.46
CA THR A 393 -16.01 -4.01 23.29
C THR A 393 -16.15 -5.49 23.60
N GLY A 394 -15.97 -5.92 24.85
CA GLY A 394 -15.88 -7.33 25.25
C GLY A 394 -14.50 -7.97 25.02
N LEU A 395 -13.51 -7.26 24.45
CA LEU A 395 -12.17 -7.83 24.24
C LEU A 395 -11.48 -8.20 25.56
N GLY A 396 -11.60 -7.34 26.57
CA GLY A 396 -11.02 -7.63 27.88
C GLY A 396 -11.71 -8.80 28.60
N GLU A 397 -13.00 -9.01 28.33
CA GLU A 397 -13.72 -10.16 28.87
C GLU A 397 -13.24 -11.48 28.26
N VAL A 398 -12.85 -11.50 26.97
CA VAL A 398 -12.25 -12.69 26.34
C VAL A 398 -10.98 -13.10 27.10
N CYS A 399 -10.11 -12.13 27.42
CA CYS A 399 -8.91 -12.36 28.20
C CYS A 399 -9.24 -12.92 29.60
N GLN A 400 -10.19 -12.31 30.30
CA GLN A 400 -10.62 -12.76 31.63
C GLN A 400 -11.28 -14.15 31.61
N ARG A 401 -12.12 -14.45 30.61
CA ARG A 401 -12.76 -15.77 30.46
C ARG A 401 -11.72 -16.86 30.21
N LEU A 402 -10.76 -16.61 29.32
CA LEU A 402 -9.65 -17.54 29.07
C LEU A 402 -8.81 -17.77 30.33
N ALA A 403 -8.43 -16.70 31.02
CA ALA A 403 -7.66 -16.80 32.26
C ALA A 403 -8.43 -17.55 33.37
N THR A 404 -9.73 -17.29 33.53
CA THR A 404 -10.61 -18.00 34.48
C THR A 404 -10.69 -19.49 34.15
N ARG A 405 -10.82 -19.83 32.87
CA ARG A 405 -10.80 -21.23 32.39
C ARG A 405 -9.48 -21.93 32.72
N TYR A 406 -8.37 -21.20 32.72
CA TYR A 406 -7.06 -21.68 33.15
C TYR A 406 -6.85 -21.70 34.67
N GLY A 407 -7.84 -21.29 35.46
CA GLY A 407 -7.76 -21.27 36.92
C GLY A 407 -6.93 -20.12 37.50
N LEU A 408 -6.73 -19.03 36.73
CA LEU A 408 -5.98 -17.86 37.17
C LEU A 408 -6.86 -16.83 37.87
N ASP A 409 -6.26 -16.02 38.74
CA ASP A 409 -6.92 -14.88 39.39
C ASP A 409 -7.01 -13.67 38.44
N THR A 410 -8.22 -13.22 38.16
CA THR A 410 -8.50 -12.11 37.24
C THR A 410 -8.80 -10.78 37.93
N THR A 411 -8.75 -10.71 39.27
CA THR A 411 -9.17 -9.53 40.06
C THR A 411 -8.41 -8.23 39.75
N ARG A 412 -7.27 -8.29 39.06
CA ARG A 412 -6.40 -7.14 38.73
C ARG A 412 -6.32 -6.78 37.24
N ALA A 413 -7.14 -7.40 36.39
CA ALA A 413 -7.03 -7.24 34.94
C ALA A 413 -7.77 -5.98 34.42
N GLY A 414 -7.24 -4.79 34.68
CA GLY A 414 -7.68 -3.55 34.04
C GLY A 414 -6.82 -3.17 32.82
N TRP A 415 -7.33 -2.31 31.95
CA TRP A 415 -6.52 -1.71 30.88
C TRP A 415 -5.54 -0.69 31.47
N GLN A 416 -4.28 -0.80 31.07
CA GLN A 416 -3.18 0.07 31.50
C GLN A 416 -2.39 0.54 30.27
N GLU A 417 -1.64 1.62 30.42
CA GLU A 417 -0.64 2.01 29.41
C GLU A 417 0.54 1.05 29.44
N ILE A 418 1.12 0.76 28.27
CA ILE A 418 2.36 -0.01 28.20
C ILE A 418 3.52 0.95 28.44
N ASP A 419 4.36 0.62 29.41
CA ASP A 419 5.56 1.39 29.77
C ASP A 419 6.66 1.31 28.69
N GLU A 420 7.58 2.28 28.71
CA GLU A 420 8.78 2.24 27.88
C GLU A 420 9.68 1.05 28.24
N PRO A 421 10.41 0.46 27.26
CA PRO A 421 10.53 0.88 25.86
C PRO A 421 9.49 0.24 24.92
N ASP A 422 8.65 -0.68 25.41
CA ASP A 422 7.74 -1.47 24.57
C ASP A 422 6.46 -0.69 24.20
N GLY A 423 6.12 0.34 24.96
CA GLY A 423 5.06 1.29 24.67
C GLY A 423 5.56 2.73 24.74
N HIS A 424 5.06 3.57 23.83
CA HIS A 424 5.20 5.03 23.90
C HIS A 424 3.82 5.64 23.67
N ASN A 425 3.29 6.34 24.67
CA ASN A 425 2.03 7.09 24.56
C ASN A 425 2.33 8.57 24.36
N ASN A 426 2.02 9.10 23.17
CA ASN A 426 2.22 10.51 22.83
C ASN A 426 1.18 10.95 21.79
N SER A 427 1.39 12.10 21.14
CA SER A 427 0.47 12.64 20.14
C SER A 427 0.31 11.78 18.88
N ARG A 428 1.12 10.73 18.72
CA ARG A 428 1.26 9.92 17.51
C ARG A 428 1.05 8.43 17.76
N PHE A 429 1.31 7.98 18.98
CA PHE A 429 1.32 6.58 19.37
C PHE A 429 0.39 6.34 20.58
N SER A 430 -0.37 5.23 20.52
CA SER A 430 -1.17 4.70 21.62
C SER A 430 -0.76 3.26 21.88
N ALA A 431 -0.47 2.90 23.13
CA ALA A 431 -0.07 1.57 23.54
C ALA A 431 -0.73 1.22 24.88
N HIS A 432 -1.56 0.17 24.88
CA HIS A 432 -2.32 -0.26 26.06
C HIS A 432 -2.28 -1.78 26.20
N HIS A 433 -2.32 -2.27 27.43
CA HIS A 433 -2.41 -3.70 27.69
C HIS A 433 -3.37 -4.03 28.84
N GLN A 434 -3.80 -5.28 28.86
CA GLN A 434 -4.45 -5.91 30.00
C GLN A 434 -3.76 -7.25 30.21
N THR A 435 -3.31 -7.52 31.42
CA THR A 435 -2.52 -8.73 31.72
C THR A 435 -3.08 -9.46 32.93
N VAL A 436 -3.19 -10.78 32.81
CA VAL A 436 -3.41 -11.71 33.92
C VAL A 436 -2.11 -12.46 34.18
N VAL A 437 -1.68 -12.48 35.43
CA VAL A 437 -0.46 -13.16 35.87
C VAL A 437 -0.73 -14.64 36.17
N GLY A 438 0.28 -15.46 35.91
CA GLY A 438 0.31 -16.88 36.20
C GLY A 438 0.62 -17.20 37.66
N ILE A 439 0.68 -18.49 37.97
CA ILE A 439 0.97 -19.01 39.32
C ILE A 439 2.37 -18.60 39.79
N ASP A 440 3.30 -18.43 38.86
CA ASP A 440 4.68 -18.02 39.11
C ASP A 440 4.89 -16.50 39.10
N GLY A 441 3.81 -15.71 38.96
CA GLY A 441 3.83 -14.26 38.91
C GLY A 441 4.25 -13.67 37.56
N ARG A 442 4.61 -14.48 36.56
CA ARG A 442 4.88 -13.99 35.20
C ARG A 442 3.56 -13.72 34.46
N PRO A 443 3.54 -12.83 33.44
CA PRO A 443 2.35 -12.68 32.60
C PRO A 443 1.98 -14.00 31.93
N ALA A 444 0.73 -14.42 32.11
CA ALA A 444 0.22 -15.70 31.59
C ALA A 444 -0.70 -15.50 30.39
N VAL A 445 -1.60 -14.51 30.47
CA VAL A 445 -2.49 -14.11 29.38
C VAL A 445 -2.46 -12.59 29.30
N SER A 446 -2.08 -12.06 28.14
CA SER A 446 -1.99 -10.62 27.92
C SER A 446 -2.69 -10.23 26.64
N THR A 447 -3.48 -9.16 26.69
CA THR A 447 -3.98 -8.47 25.50
C THR A 447 -3.20 -7.18 25.33
N CYS A 448 -2.60 -6.96 24.16
CA CYS A 448 -1.82 -5.77 23.87
C CYS A 448 -2.39 -5.05 22.66
N LEU A 449 -2.54 -3.74 22.76
CA LEU A 449 -3.11 -2.88 21.74
C LEU A 449 -2.10 -1.80 21.36
N TYR A 450 -1.88 -1.62 20.07
CA TYR A 450 -0.99 -0.59 19.54
C TYR A 450 -1.67 0.18 18.43
N MET A 451 -1.43 1.49 18.38
CA MET A 451 -1.82 2.34 17.27
C MET A 451 -0.70 3.34 16.98
N VAL A 452 -0.42 3.57 15.71
CA VAL A 452 0.36 4.71 15.25
C VAL A 452 -0.35 5.42 14.11
N LEU A 453 -0.42 6.74 14.22
CA LEU A 453 -1.01 7.60 13.20
C LEU A 453 -0.21 7.56 11.87
N PRO A 454 -0.77 7.98 10.74
CA PRO A 454 -0.03 8.18 9.48
C PRO A 454 1.11 9.18 9.65
N ALA A 455 2.33 8.93 9.15
CA ALA A 455 3.48 9.85 9.32
C ALA A 455 4.31 9.99 8.04
N GLY A 456 4.95 11.15 7.88
CA GLY A 456 5.78 11.44 6.70
C GLY A 456 4.94 11.37 5.43
N HIS A 457 5.30 10.48 4.51
CA HIS A 457 4.55 10.24 3.27
C HIS A 457 3.59 9.04 3.35
N SER A 458 3.50 8.37 4.51
CA SER A 458 2.58 7.23 4.70
C SER A 458 1.20 7.75 5.08
N THR A 459 0.17 7.25 4.39
CA THR A 459 -1.25 7.46 4.72
C THR A 459 -1.81 6.37 5.63
N ASP A 460 -1.02 5.31 5.91
CA ASP A 460 -1.46 4.18 6.73
C ASP A 460 -1.57 4.56 8.22
N LEU A 461 -2.79 4.57 8.74
CA LEU A 461 -3.05 4.38 10.16
C LEU A 461 -2.80 2.89 10.45
N ARG A 462 -1.88 2.60 11.37
CA ARG A 462 -1.56 1.21 11.74
C ARG A 462 -2.08 0.89 13.12
N THR A 463 -2.75 -0.25 13.24
CA THR A 463 -3.31 -0.76 14.49
C THR A 463 -2.93 -2.21 14.69
N VAL A 464 -2.75 -2.64 15.93
CA VAL A 464 -2.53 -4.04 16.30
C VAL A 464 -3.34 -4.35 17.54
N ALA A 465 -4.01 -5.49 17.54
CA ALA A 465 -4.63 -6.09 18.70
C ALA A 465 -4.13 -7.54 18.84
N ASP A 466 -3.40 -7.80 19.92
CA ASP A 466 -2.80 -9.09 20.24
C ASP A 466 -3.48 -9.74 21.43
N LEU A 467 -3.56 -11.08 21.41
CA LEU A 467 -3.71 -11.92 22.59
C LEU A 467 -2.52 -12.87 22.66
N ARG A 468 -1.79 -12.85 23.77
CA ARG A 468 -0.56 -13.61 23.99
C ARG A 468 -0.72 -14.51 25.20
N ILE A 469 -0.31 -15.77 25.08
CA ILE A 469 -0.45 -16.79 26.12
C ILE A 469 0.91 -17.45 26.38
N ASP A 470 1.30 -17.55 27.65
CA ASP A 470 2.42 -18.37 28.14
C ASP A 470 1.86 -19.55 28.95
N PHE A 471 1.87 -20.74 28.36
CA PHE A 471 1.36 -21.93 29.00
C PHE A 471 2.22 -22.36 30.20
N THR A 472 3.48 -21.93 30.25
CA THR A 472 4.38 -22.21 31.37
C THR A 472 4.02 -21.42 32.62
N ALA A 473 3.62 -20.17 32.43
CA ALA A 473 3.16 -19.33 33.53
C ALA A 473 1.78 -19.78 34.05
N ILE A 474 0.96 -20.39 33.17
CA ILE A 474 -0.32 -21.02 33.53
C ILE A 474 -0.08 -22.31 34.32
N ASP A 475 0.70 -23.22 33.75
CA ASP A 475 0.99 -24.53 34.31
C ASP A 475 2.47 -24.86 34.07
N PRO A 476 3.32 -24.78 35.12
CA PRO A 476 4.74 -25.06 35.01
C PRO A 476 5.08 -26.46 34.48
N SER A 477 4.17 -27.45 34.61
CA SER A 477 4.38 -28.81 34.08
C SER A 477 4.52 -28.82 32.55
N THR A 478 4.00 -27.79 31.87
CA THR A 478 4.12 -27.63 30.43
C THR A 478 5.55 -27.30 29.97
N ALA A 479 6.45 -26.88 30.89
CA ALA A 479 7.86 -26.60 30.59
C ALA A 479 8.66 -27.85 30.19
N SER A 480 8.41 -28.99 30.86
CA SER A 480 9.12 -30.26 30.67
C SER A 480 8.55 -31.09 29.51
N ALA A 481 7.51 -30.56 28.89
CA ALA A 481 6.68 -31.23 27.92
C ALA A 481 7.27 -30.93 26.53
N GLY A 482 7.80 -31.93 25.84
CA GLY A 482 8.37 -31.75 24.49
C GLY A 482 7.36 -31.13 23.50
N PRO A 483 7.78 -30.79 22.26
CA PRO A 483 7.08 -29.89 21.32
C PRO A 483 5.61 -30.19 20.94
N ALA A 484 4.96 -31.20 21.52
CA ALA A 484 3.57 -31.62 21.26
C ALA A 484 2.64 -31.68 22.50
N GLN A 485 3.06 -31.21 23.69
CA GLN A 485 2.37 -31.53 24.96
C GLN A 485 1.59 -30.38 25.62
N ILE A 486 0.97 -29.48 24.86
CA ILE A 486 -0.05 -28.59 25.46
C ILE A 486 -1.32 -29.42 25.74
N PRO A 487 -1.75 -29.55 27.02
CA PRO A 487 -2.94 -30.29 27.39
C PRO A 487 -4.15 -29.79 26.60
N PRO A 488 -5.04 -30.69 26.11
CA PRO A 488 -6.25 -30.27 25.38
C PRO A 488 -7.08 -29.23 26.13
N ALA A 489 -7.14 -29.30 27.46
CA ALA A 489 -7.84 -28.35 28.32
C ALA A 489 -7.25 -26.92 28.28
N LEU A 490 -5.98 -26.76 27.91
CA LEU A 490 -5.33 -25.45 27.78
C LEU A 490 -5.40 -24.88 26.35
N ARG A 491 -5.77 -25.68 25.34
CA ARG A 491 -5.78 -25.21 23.95
C ARG A 491 -6.87 -24.16 23.73
N VAL A 492 -6.58 -23.16 22.90
CA VAL A 492 -7.59 -22.15 22.52
C VAL A 492 -8.55 -22.79 21.52
N THR A 493 -9.84 -22.78 21.84
CA THR A 493 -10.89 -23.41 21.03
C THR A 493 -11.27 -22.57 19.82
N MET A 494 -11.89 -23.19 18.81
CA MET A 494 -12.45 -22.46 17.67
C MET A 494 -13.37 -21.31 18.07
N THR A 495 -14.23 -21.50 19.07
CA THR A 495 -15.15 -20.45 19.54
C THR A 495 -14.39 -19.28 20.14
N GLU A 496 -13.37 -19.54 20.97
CA GLU A 496 -12.52 -18.49 21.56
C GLU A 496 -11.68 -17.77 20.51
N LEU A 497 -11.22 -18.47 19.46
CA LEU A 497 -10.54 -17.85 18.32
C LEU A 497 -11.50 -16.89 17.59
N VAL A 498 -12.71 -17.33 17.25
CA VAL A 498 -13.70 -16.49 16.57
C VAL A 498 -14.06 -15.27 17.42
N GLU A 499 -14.32 -15.47 18.72
CA GLU A 499 -14.61 -14.37 19.66
C GLU A 499 -13.46 -13.37 19.67
N PHE A 500 -12.22 -13.81 19.93
CA PHE A 500 -11.05 -12.93 19.95
C PHE A 500 -10.92 -12.15 18.64
N PHE A 501 -10.86 -12.84 17.49
CA PHE A 501 -10.62 -12.19 16.20
C PHE A 501 -11.72 -11.19 15.84
N ALA A 502 -12.98 -11.47 16.18
CA ALA A 502 -14.07 -10.55 15.90
C ALA A 502 -14.03 -9.30 16.79
N HIS A 503 -13.75 -9.46 18.09
CA HIS A 503 -13.56 -8.32 18.99
C HIS A 503 -12.31 -7.51 18.61
N ALA A 504 -11.19 -8.17 18.34
CA ALA A 504 -9.93 -7.55 17.94
C ALA A 504 -10.05 -6.82 16.59
N TRP A 505 -10.81 -7.35 15.63
CA TRP A 505 -11.13 -6.68 14.37
C TRP A 505 -11.84 -5.35 14.62
N HIS A 506 -12.92 -5.38 15.41
CA HIS A 506 -13.66 -4.15 15.74
C HIS A 506 -12.77 -3.15 16.48
N VAL A 507 -11.95 -3.62 17.42
CA VAL A 507 -11.01 -2.77 18.16
C VAL A 507 -9.99 -2.14 17.22
N ALA A 508 -9.36 -2.92 16.35
CA ALA A 508 -8.33 -2.46 15.43
C ALA A 508 -8.86 -1.49 14.35
N THR A 509 -10.12 -1.63 13.94
CA THR A 509 -10.70 -0.85 12.84
C THR A 509 -11.61 0.29 13.25
N VAL A 510 -12.11 0.31 14.48
CA VAL A 510 -13.07 1.32 14.94
C VAL A 510 -12.63 1.95 16.26
N ILE A 511 -12.25 1.15 17.25
CA ILE A 511 -12.04 1.63 18.62
C ILE A 511 -10.72 2.35 18.78
N LEU A 512 -9.59 1.74 18.40
CA LEU A 512 -8.29 2.39 18.50
C LEU A 512 -8.23 3.75 17.79
N PRO A 513 -8.76 3.88 16.55
CA PRO A 513 -8.84 5.17 15.87
C PRO A 513 -9.57 6.28 16.65
N LEU A 514 -10.48 5.93 17.59
CA LEU A 514 -11.18 6.93 18.42
C LEU A 514 -10.23 7.81 19.26
N ALA A 515 -8.99 7.36 19.47
CA ALA A 515 -7.98 8.15 20.15
C ALA A 515 -7.57 9.43 19.38
N ALA A 516 -7.78 9.46 18.06
CA ALA A 516 -7.38 10.57 17.20
C ALA A 516 -8.55 11.23 16.44
N THR A 517 -9.64 10.50 16.19
CA THR A 517 -10.84 11.03 15.50
C THR A 517 -12.10 10.63 16.26
N ASP A 518 -13.20 11.37 16.10
CA ASP A 518 -14.53 10.99 16.55
C ASP A 518 -15.33 10.26 15.46
N ASP A 519 -14.93 10.39 14.19
CA ASP A 519 -15.65 9.85 13.04
C ASP A 519 -14.70 9.32 11.95
N LEU A 520 -14.20 8.11 12.17
CA LEU A 520 -13.33 7.42 11.21
C LEU A 520 -14.04 7.12 9.88
N LEU A 521 -15.34 6.81 9.91
CA LEU A 521 -16.05 6.32 8.72
C LEU A 521 -16.33 7.43 7.70
N HIS A 522 -16.34 8.69 8.14
CA HIS A 522 -16.44 9.86 7.26
C HIS A 522 -15.09 10.52 6.97
N THR A 523 -13.99 9.98 7.51
CA THR A 523 -12.65 10.44 7.15
C THR A 523 -12.36 10.04 5.70
N PRO A 524 -11.86 10.96 4.85
CA PRO A 524 -11.55 10.64 3.46
C PRO A 524 -10.54 9.48 3.39
N PRO A 525 -10.83 8.42 2.61
CA PRO A 525 -9.91 7.30 2.45
C PRO A 525 -8.76 7.68 1.53
N ALA A 526 -7.59 7.07 1.74
CA ALA A 526 -6.43 7.20 0.85
C ALA A 526 -6.06 5.86 0.18
N GLY A 527 -6.94 4.86 0.28
CA GLY A 527 -6.67 3.49 -0.16
C GLY A 527 -7.64 2.48 0.45
N ALA A 528 -7.45 1.19 0.12
CA ALA A 528 -8.25 0.10 0.68
C ALA A 528 -7.71 -0.33 2.06
N PRO A 529 -8.56 -0.37 3.10
CA PRO A 529 -8.16 -0.94 4.38
C PRO A 529 -7.85 -2.44 4.24
N ARG A 530 -6.82 -2.86 4.96
CA ARG A 530 -6.36 -4.25 4.98
C ARG A 530 -6.09 -4.69 6.41
N LEU A 531 -6.58 -5.87 6.74
CA LEU A 531 -6.28 -6.55 7.99
C LEU A 531 -5.52 -7.84 7.72
N GLU A 532 -4.60 -8.18 8.61
CA GLU A 532 -3.90 -9.45 8.65
C GLU A 532 -4.21 -10.13 9.97
N LEU A 533 -4.73 -11.36 9.91
CA LEU A 533 -5.04 -12.19 11.06
C LEU A 533 -3.98 -13.27 11.18
N TYR A 534 -3.53 -13.55 12.40
CA TYR A 534 -2.45 -14.49 12.66
C TYR A 534 -2.72 -15.39 13.86
N ILE A 535 -2.34 -16.67 13.74
CA ILE A 535 -2.16 -17.62 14.84
C ILE A 535 -0.70 -18.08 14.78
N GLN A 536 0.10 -17.63 15.74
CA GLN A 536 1.55 -17.71 15.68
C GLN A 536 2.14 -18.42 16.89
N SER A 537 3.23 -19.16 16.64
CA SER A 537 4.13 -19.56 17.71
C SER A 537 5.26 -18.54 17.83
N GLU A 538 5.40 -17.95 19.01
CA GLU A 538 6.54 -17.06 19.30
C GLU A 538 7.82 -17.86 19.65
N ARG A 539 7.67 -19.19 19.81
CA ARG A 539 8.74 -20.16 20.08
C ARG A 539 8.70 -21.31 19.06
N PRO A 540 8.97 -21.07 17.77
CA PRO A 540 8.92 -22.10 16.74
C PRO A 540 10.13 -23.04 16.78
N GLU A 541 9.99 -24.27 16.26
CA GLU A 541 11.01 -25.33 16.25
C GLU A 541 12.39 -24.89 15.71
N ASN A 542 12.42 -24.03 14.69
CA ASN A 542 13.66 -23.54 14.08
C ASN A 542 14.16 -22.20 14.66
N GLY A 543 13.53 -21.71 15.74
CA GLY A 543 13.80 -20.39 16.32
C GLY A 543 14.95 -20.35 17.34
N GLY A 544 15.55 -21.49 17.68
CA GLY A 544 16.64 -21.59 18.66
C GLY A 544 16.23 -21.29 20.11
N ALA A 545 14.93 -21.25 20.41
CA ALA A 545 14.41 -21.07 21.77
C ALA A 545 14.57 -22.34 22.62
N GLU A 546 14.78 -22.19 23.93
CA GLU A 546 14.94 -23.31 24.88
C GLU A 546 13.75 -24.29 24.87
N ARG A 547 12.55 -23.79 24.56
CA ARG A 547 11.32 -24.56 24.35
C ARG A 547 10.76 -24.23 22.97
N THR A 548 10.21 -25.24 22.30
CA THR A 548 9.56 -25.07 21.00
C THR A 548 8.15 -25.65 21.04
N VAL A 549 7.16 -24.92 20.51
CA VAL A 549 5.75 -25.35 20.48
C VAL A 549 5.15 -24.94 19.14
N ARG A 550 4.39 -25.82 18.48
CA ARG A 550 3.79 -25.52 17.16
C ARG A 550 2.45 -24.83 17.34
N ALA A 551 2.09 -23.94 16.41
CA ALA A 551 0.84 -23.19 16.49
C ALA A 551 -0.38 -24.13 16.63
N LEU A 552 -0.43 -25.21 15.84
CA LEU A 552 -1.50 -26.21 15.88
C LEU A 552 -1.57 -27.04 17.17
N ASP A 553 -0.52 -27.06 17.99
CA ASP A 553 -0.58 -27.76 19.28
C ASP A 553 -1.20 -26.88 20.37
N MET A 554 -1.28 -25.57 20.15
CA MET A 554 -1.79 -24.57 21.10
C MET A 554 -3.26 -24.20 20.86
N VAL A 555 -3.81 -24.58 19.70
CA VAL A 555 -5.19 -24.29 19.31
C VAL A 555 -5.95 -25.57 18.95
N ASP A 556 -7.26 -25.58 19.16
CA ASP A 556 -8.14 -26.67 18.74
C ASP A 556 -8.91 -26.28 17.46
N LEU A 557 -8.40 -26.75 16.32
CA LEU A 557 -9.02 -26.63 15.00
C LEU A 557 -9.62 -27.96 14.53
N SER A 558 -9.87 -28.92 15.42
CA SER A 558 -10.36 -30.26 15.07
C SER A 558 -11.67 -30.24 14.27
N THR A 559 -12.50 -29.20 14.47
CA THR A 559 -13.73 -28.96 13.72
C THR A 559 -13.50 -28.68 12.22
N LEU A 560 -12.29 -28.26 11.83
CA LEU A 560 -11.90 -28.01 10.44
C LEU A 560 -11.16 -29.19 9.80
N GLY A 561 -10.85 -30.23 10.56
CA GLY A 561 -10.21 -31.45 10.05
C GLY A 561 -8.89 -31.80 10.72
N ALA A 562 -8.22 -32.81 10.14
CA ALA A 562 -6.88 -33.23 10.55
C ALA A 562 -5.82 -32.63 9.62
N PRO A 563 -4.65 -32.20 10.14
CA PRO A 563 -3.62 -31.57 9.33
C PRO A 563 -2.95 -32.61 8.42
N ARG A 564 -2.68 -32.22 7.16
CA ARG A 564 -1.92 -33.06 6.20
C ARG A 564 -0.42 -33.09 6.46
N SER A 565 0.11 -32.13 7.21
CA SER A 565 1.53 -32.03 7.50
C SER A 565 1.78 -31.67 8.96
N ASN A 566 2.90 -32.13 9.49
CA ASN A 566 3.39 -31.78 10.81
C ASN A 566 4.26 -30.51 10.81
N GLN A 567 4.28 -29.74 9.70
CA GLN A 567 5.14 -28.56 9.59
C GLN A 567 4.75 -27.49 10.62
N SER A 568 5.75 -26.81 11.16
CA SER A 568 5.59 -25.74 12.14
C SER A 568 5.54 -24.38 11.46
N ARG A 569 4.40 -24.03 10.87
CA ARG A 569 4.19 -22.68 10.31
C ARG A 569 3.11 -21.95 11.09
N ASP A 570 3.23 -20.64 11.14
CA ASP A 570 2.15 -19.79 11.61
C ASP A 570 1.01 -19.85 10.60
N LEU A 571 -0.23 -19.75 11.10
CA LEU A 571 -1.40 -19.62 10.25
C LEU A 571 -1.69 -18.14 10.10
N SER A 572 -1.93 -17.70 8.86
CA SER A 572 -2.27 -16.33 8.58
C SER A 572 -3.22 -16.21 7.40
N VAL A 573 -3.99 -15.14 7.39
CA VAL A 573 -4.81 -14.74 6.25
C VAL A 573 -4.88 -13.23 6.25
N ALA A 574 -4.84 -12.63 5.07
CA ALA A 574 -5.12 -11.22 4.92
C ALA A 574 -6.51 -11.03 4.34
N VAL A 575 -7.12 -9.91 4.70
CA VAL A 575 -8.44 -9.51 4.24
C VAL A 575 -8.47 -8.01 3.97
N THR A 576 -8.72 -7.68 2.71
CA THR A 576 -9.09 -6.33 2.31
C THR A 576 -10.59 -6.17 2.53
N THR A 577 -11.00 -5.14 3.25
CA THR A 577 -12.38 -5.00 3.75
C THR A 577 -12.78 -3.54 3.92
N PRO A 578 -14.06 -3.17 3.72
CA PRO A 578 -14.56 -1.88 4.19
C PRO A 578 -14.51 -1.79 5.72
N LEU A 579 -14.50 -0.56 6.23
CA LEU A 579 -14.63 -0.26 7.65
C LEU A 579 -16.10 -0.24 8.08
N GLY A 580 -16.35 -0.36 9.39
CA GLY A 580 -17.69 -0.18 9.96
C GLY A 580 -18.67 -1.32 9.68
N LEU A 581 -18.17 -2.52 9.38
CA LEU A 581 -19.02 -3.70 9.22
C LEU A 581 -19.76 -4.05 10.53
N PRO A 582 -21.01 -4.53 10.45
CA PRO A 582 -21.75 -4.99 11.62
C PRO A 582 -21.09 -6.25 12.20
N ARG A 583 -21.24 -6.46 13.52
CA ARG A 583 -20.62 -7.58 14.23
C ARG A 583 -20.93 -8.94 13.60
N THR A 584 -22.18 -9.16 13.19
CA THR A 584 -22.60 -10.42 12.55
C THR A 584 -21.85 -10.71 11.25
N GLU A 585 -21.47 -9.68 10.49
CA GLU A 585 -20.69 -9.84 9.26
C GLU A 585 -19.21 -10.09 9.58
N ILE A 586 -18.66 -9.39 10.57
CA ILE A 586 -17.31 -9.64 11.08
C ILE A 586 -17.16 -11.10 11.54
N ASP A 587 -18.14 -11.63 12.29
CA ASP A 587 -18.11 -13.03 12.77
C ASP A 587 -18.06 -14.02 11.60
N ILE A 588 -18.84 -13.79 10.54
CA ILE A 588 -18.85 -14.62 9.33
C ILE A 588 -17.47 -14.55 8.63
N LEU A 589 -16.91 -13.34 8.47
CA LEU A 589 -15.62 -13.15 7.81
C LEU A 589 -14.47 -13.76 8.60
N VAL A 590 -14.48 -13.65 9.93
CA VAL A 590 -13.50 -14.29 10.81
C VAL A 590 -13.57 -15.81 10.66
N HIS A 591 -14.77 -16.38 10.69
CA HIS A 591 -14.95 -17.81 10.53
C HIS A 591 -14.48 -18.30 9.14
N ASP A 592 -14.76 -17.57 8.08
CA ASP A 592 -14.27 -17.89 6.74
C ASP A 592 -12.76 -17.69 6.61
N GLY A 593 -12.19 -16.69 7.29
CA GLY A 593 -10.74 -16.49 7.40
C GLY A 593 -10.06 -17.68 8.07
N LEU A 594 -10.59 -18.17 9.19
CA LEU A 594 -10.07 -19.36 9.89
C LEU A 594 -10.14 -20.62 9.03
N LYS A 595 -11.21 -20.81 8.25
CA LYS A 595 -11.28 -21.91 7.27
C LYS A 595 -10.19 -21.81 6.20
N ARG A 596 -9.92 -20.59 5.70
CA ARG A 596 -8.88 -20.36 4.68
C ARG A 596 -7.49 -20.61 5.24
N MET A 597 -7.19 -20.07 6.42
CA MET A 597 -5.96 -20.38 7.16
C MET A 597 -5.75 -21.89 7.30
N ALA A 598 -6.80 -22.61 7.69
CA ALA A 598 -6.76 -24.04 7.85
C ALA A 598 -6.54 -24.78 6.52
N ALA A 599 -7.22 -24.37 5.46
CA ALA A 599 -7.10 -24.95 4.13
C ALA A 599 -5.69 -24.76 3.53
N ASP A 600 -5.12 -23.55 3.66
CA ASP A 600 -3.76 -23.22 3.20
C ASP A 600 -2.70 -24.04 3.94
N PHE A 601 -2.98 -24.44 5.18
CA PHE A 601 -2.16 -25.37 5.97
C PHE A 601 -2.38 -26.85 5.64
N GLY A 602 -3.39 -27.16 4.83
CA GLY A 602 -3.74 -28.52 4.46
C GLY A 602 -4.56 -29.27 5.52
N LEU A 603 -5.35 -28.59 6.35
CA LEU A 603 -6.39 -29.26 7.15
C LEU A 603 -7.49 -29.82 6.22
N VAL A 604 -7.83 -31.10 6.37
CA VAL A 604 -8.85 -31.76 5.55
C VAL A 604 -10.23 -31.57 6.14
N VAL A 605 -11.03 -30.66 5.58
CA VAL A 605 -12.46 -30.58 5.90
C VAL A 605 -13.11 -31.90 5.51
N ARG A 606 -13.52 -32.71 6.49
CA ARG A 606 -14.33 -33.90 6.19
C ARG A 606 -15.68 -33.41 5.64
N PRO A 607 -16.15 -33.90 4.48
CA PRO A 607 -17.51 -33.61 4.06
C PRO A 607 -18.46 -34.07 5.17
N ARG A 608 -19.43 -33.21 5.55
CA ARG A 608 -20.49 -33.59 6.48
C ARG A 608 -21.10 -34.88 5.96
N SER A 609 -20.96 -35.97 6.71
CA SER A 609 -21.71 -37.19 6.47
C SER A 609 -23.18 -36.84 6.60
N THR A 610 -23.90 -36.87 5.47
CA THR A 610 -25.35 -36.83 5.45
C THR A 610 -25.85 -38.05 6.21
N THR A 611 -26.33 -37.82 7.43
CA THR A 611 -27.21 -38.72 8.18
C THR A 611 -28.55 -38.05 8.33
#